data_AF-A0A4Y2DXF0-F1
#
_entry.id   AF-A0A4Y2DXF0-F1
#
_cell.length_a   1.000
_cell.length_b   1.000
_cell.length_c   1.000
_cell.angle_alpha   90.00
_cell.angle_beta   90.00
_cell.angle_gamma   90.00
#
_symmetry.space_group_name_H-M   'P 1'
#
loop_
_entity.id
_entity.type
_entity.pdbx_description
1 polymer ?
#
loop_
_entity_poly.entity_id
_entity_poly.type
_entity_poly.pdbx_seq_one_letter_code
_entity_poly.pdbx_strand_id
1 'polypeptide(L)'
;MGSGLIRLDEEENILWQEEVRLNDEASVFLAEAFAIKLAFLRVQDTERIKIFTDSQSVLQSLESSQIHASVILDIKNILKNKKFIEFYWVKAHIGIRGIEMTDVLAKNATRKENIDHIVKIPKSWVNHQLKLIALTKWQQRWEGSQNSRFLFGMMPNINTEMLR
;
A
#
# COMPACT_ATOMS: atom_id res chain seq x y z
N MET A 1 6.31 1.64 -6.71
CA MET A 1 4.85 1.82 -6.62
C MET A 1 4.44 3.25 -6.93
N GLY A 2 3.24 3.51 -7.44
CA GLY A 2 2.73 4.87 -7.71
C GLY A 2 1.54 5.19 -6.81
N SER A 3 1.41 6.45 -6.41
CA SER A 3 0.32 6.98 -5.60
C SER A 3 -0.28 8.20 -6.32
N GLY A 4 -1.61 8.24 -6.43
CA GLY A 4 -2.34 9.35 -7.03
C GLY A 4 -3.30 9.96 -6.02
N LEU A 5 -3.54 11.26 -6.10
CA LEU A 5 -4.69 11.90 -5.48
C LEU A 5 -5.14 13.14 -6.26
N ILE A 6 -6.40 13.47 -6.12
CA ILE A 6 -7.02 14.64 -6.74
C ILE A 6 -7.94 15.33 -5.74
N ARG A 7 -7.97 16.66 -5.75
CA ARG A 7 -8.98 17.47 -5.07
C ARG A 7 -9.88 18.11 -6.11
N LEU A 8 -11.18 17.91 -5.94
CA LEU A 8 -12.22 18.50 -6.76
C LEU A 8 -13.01 19.53 -5.95
N ASP A 9 -13.61 20.51 -6.63
CA ASP A 9 -14.67 21.34 -6.07
C ASP A 9 -16.04 20.64 -6.18
N GLU A 10 -17.12 21.34 -5.80
CA GLU A 10 -18.49 20.81 -5.85
C GLU A 10 -19.02 20.61 -7.28
N GLU A 11 -18.40 21.26 -8.28
CA GLU A 11 -18.73 21.16 -9.70
C GLU A 11 -17.84 20.14 -10.44
N GLU A 12 -17.07 19.34 -9.69
CA GLU A 12 -16.08 18.39 -10.20
C GLU A 12 -14.94 19.02 -11.04
N ASN A 13 -14.65 20.30 -10.83
CA ASN A 13 -13.45 20.92 -11.40
C ASN A 13 -12.22 20.53 -10.56
N ILE A 14 -11.10 20.36 -11.24
CA ILE A 14 -9.82 20.01 -10.60
C ILE A 14 -9.27 21.25 -9.91
N LEU A 15 -9.21 21.22 -8.58
CA LEU A 15 -8.51 22.27 -7.80
C LEU A 15 -7.01 22.02 -7.81
N TRP A 16 -6.61 20.77 -7.58
CA TRP A 16 -5.23 20.31 -7.71
C TRP A 16 -5.17 18.78 -7.77
N GLN A 17 -4.05 18.27 -8.24
CA GLN A 17 -3.77 16.84 -8.32
C GLN A 17 -2.31 16.55 -8.04
N GLU A 18 -2.01 15.35 -7.60
CA GLU A 18 -0.65 14.92 -7.26
C GLU A 18 -0.43 13.49 -7.75
N GLU A 19 0.72 13.27 -8.38
CA GLU A 19 1.24 11.97 -8.74
C GLU A 19 2.59 11.77 -8.05
N VAL A 20 2.70 10.73 -7.23
CA VAL A 20 3.90 10.50 -6.41
C VAL A 20 4.44 9.09 -6.65
N ARG A 21 5.68 9.01 -7.11
CA ARG A 21 6.42 7.75 -7.24
C ARG A 21 6.98 7.35 -5.89
N LEU A 22 6.46 6.27 -5.33
CA LEU A 22 6.97 5.67 -4.09
C LEU A 22 8.10 4.68 -4.39
N ASN A 23 8.84 4.24 -3.39
CA ASN A 23 9.82 3.15 -3.55
C ASN A 23 9.19 1.85 -4.09
N ASP A 24 10.01 0.98 -4.67
CA ASP A 24 9.55 -0.20 -5.42
C ASP A 24 8.90 -1.26 -4.54
N GLU A 25 9.34 -1.35 -3.29
CA GLU A 25 8.86 -2.31 -2.31
C GLU A 25 7.55 -1.89 -1.66
N ALA A 26 7.07 -0.67 -1.91
CA ALA A 26 5.79 -0.22 -1.38
C ALA A 26 4.65 -1.03 -2.02
N SER A 27 3.72 -1.51 -1.18
CA SER A 27 2.51 -2.19 -1.65
C SER A 27 1.45 -1.19 -2.10
N VAL A 28 0.43 -1.67 -2.83
CA VAL A 28 -0.77 -0.89 -3.18
C VAL A 28 -1.41 -0.28 -1.93
N PHE A 29 -1.57 -1.08 -0.87
CA PHE A 29 -2.05 -0.59 0.43
C PHE A 29 -1.24 0.59 0.98
N LEU A 30 0.09 0.54 0.90
CA LEU A 30 0.95 1.65 1.35
C LEU A 30 0.79 2.89 0.47
N ALA A 31 0.61 2.70 -0.84
CA ALA A 31 0.39 3.81 -1.77
C ALA A 31 -0.94 4.51 -1.51
N GLU A 32 -2.03 3.75 -1.35
CA GLU A 32 -3.37 4.28 -1.05
C GLU A 32 -3.39 4.98 0.32
N ALA A 33 -2.77 4.39 1.34
CA ALA A 33 -2.63 5.04 2.65
C ALA A 33 -1.80 6.33 2.55
N PHE A 34 -0.72 6.30 1.76
CA PHE A 34 0.11 7.49 1.55
C PHE A 34 -0.65 8.60 0.83
N ALA A 35 -1.49 8.29 -0.16
CA ALA A 35 -2.35 9.26 -0.83
C ALA A 35 -3.26 10.00 0.17
N ILE A 36 -3.89 9.26 1.09
CA ILE A 36 -4.73 9.83 2.16
C ILE A 36 -3.90 10.71 3.10
N LYS A 37 -2.72 10.25 3.53
CA LYS A 37 -1.81 11.05 4.36
C LYS A 37 -1.43 12.34 3.65
N LEU A 38 -1.10 12.28 2.36
CA LEU A 38 -0.71 13.44 1.57
C LEU A 38 -1.87 14.43 1.41
N ALA A 39 -3.10 13.94 1.22
CA ALA A 39 -4.29 14.79 1.22
C ALA A 39 -4.40 15.60 2.52
N PHE A 40 -4.18 14.96 3.68
CA PHE A 40 -4.22 15.67 4.95
C PHE A 40 -3.12 16.70 5.16
N LEU A 41 -1.94 16.47 4.57
CA LEU A 41 -0.83 17.43 4.63
C LEU A 41 -1.07 18.65 3.73
N ARG A 42 -1.88 18.52 2.66
CA ARG A 42 -2.19 19.60 1.73
C ARG A 42 -3.41 20.42 2.11
N VAL A 43 -4.35 19.83 2.84
CA VAL A 43 -5.60 20.52 3.23
C VAL A 43 -5.46 21.22 4.57
N GLN A 44 -5.94 22.46 4.64
CA GLN A 44 -5.96 23.27 5.86
C GLN A 44 -6.90 22.69 6.94
N ASP A 45 -6.61 22.97 8.21
CA ASP A 45 -7.32 22.37 9.35
C ASP A 45 -8.76 22.87 9.53
N THR A 46 -9.15 23.93 8.83
CA THR A 46 -10.46 24.59 8.94
C THR A 46 -11.52 24.05 7.97
N GLU A 47 -11.11 23.27 6.97
CA GLU A 47 -12.02 22.76 5.94
C GLU A 47 -12.66 21.44 6.37
N ARG A 48 -13.96 21.25 6.05
CA ARG A 48 -14.59 19.92 6.11
C ARG A 48 -14.13 19.12 4.89
N ILE A 49 -13.48 17.99 5.13
CA ILE A 49 -12.85 17.16 4.09
C ILE A 49 -13.67 15.90 3.90
N LYS A 50 -14.08 15.64 2.65
CA LYS A 50 -14.65 14.36 2.23
C LYS A 50 -13.59 13.61 1.42
N ILE A 51 -13.17 12.45 1.91
CA ILE A 51 -12.21 11.58 1.22
C ILE A 51 -12.97 10.42 0.61
N PHE A 52 -12.92 10.31 -0.71
CA PHE A 52 -13.41 9.17 -1.45
C PHE A 52 -12.22 8.26 -1.76
N THR A 53 -12.31 6.99 -1.38
CA THR A 53 -11.25 6.00 -1.62
C THR A 53 -11.86 4.65 -1.95
N ASP A 54 -11.22 3.93 -2.87
CA ASP A 54 -11.53 2.55 -3.19
C ASP A 54 -10.79 1.53 -2.32
N SER A 55 -9.86 2.01 -1.49
CA SER A 55 -9.11 1.18 -0.57
C SER A 55 -9.88 0.83 0.70
N GLN A 56 -10.70 -0.22 0.61
CA GLN A 56 -11.35 -0.80 1.77
C GLN A 56 -10.33 -1.24 2.84
N SER A 57 -9.17 -1.73 2.41
CA SER A 57 -8.11 -2.21 3.29
C SER A 57 -7.51 -1.11 4.16
N VAL A 58 -7.35 0.11 3.63
CA VAL A 58 -6.90 1.27 4.41
C VAL A 58 -7.96 1.69 5.42
N LEU A 59 -9.23 1.76 5.03
CA LEU A 59 -10.33 2.10 5.94
C LEU A 59 -10.41 1.11 7.12
N GLN A 60 -10.35 -0.20 6.84
CA GLN A 60 -10.30 -1.24 7.88
C GLN A 60 -9.09 -1.08 8.81
N SER A 61 -7.94 -0.70 8.26
CA SER A 61 -6.72 -0.47 9.06
C SER A 61 -6.83 0.78 9.95
N LEU A 62 -7.57 1.79 9.51
CA LEU A 62 -7.87 2.99 10.30
C LEU A 62 -8.84 2.68 11.46
N GLU A 63 -9.79 1.78 11.27
CA GLU A 63 -10.72 1.34 12.33
C GLU A 63 -10.09 0.34 13.32
N SER A 64 -9.15 -0.47 12.85
CA SER A 64 -8.48 -1.48 13.69
C SER A 64 -7.70 -0.85 14.84
N SER A 65 -7.62 -1.51 16.00
CA SER A 65 -6.70 -1.11 17.08
C SER A 65 -5.25 -1.48 16.77
N GLN A 66 -5.03 -2.46 15.88
CA GLN A 66 -3.70 -2.91 15.50
C GLN A 66 -3.05 -1.96 14.48
N ILE A 67 -1.74 -1.76 14.61
CA ILE A 67 -0.97 -0.90 13.74
C ILE A 67 0.15 -1.72 13.11
N HIS A 68 0.00 -2.00 11.81
CA HIS A 68 0.97 -2.78 11.05
C HIS A 68 1.84 -1.94 10.11
N ALA A 69 1.45 -0.68 9.86
CA ALA A 69 2.19 0.25 9.00
C ALA A 69 2.27 1.64 9.65
N SER A 70 3.43 2.28 9.60
CA SER A 70 3.63 3.59 10.23
C SER A 70 2.77 4.67 9.59
N VAL A 71 2.50 4.59 8.28
CA VAL A 71 1.62 5.53 7.58
C VAL A 71 0.21 5.54 8.18
N ILE A 72 -0.30 4.39 8.63
CA ILE A 72 -1.60 4.30 9.31
C ILE A 72 -1.57 4.99 10.67
N LEU A 73 -0.48 4.83 11.42
CA LEU A 73 -0.30 5.54 12.69
C LEU A 73 -0.24 7.06 12.47
N ASP A 74 0.47 7.52 11.45
CA ASP A 74 0.55 8.93 11.09
C ASP A 74 -0.85 9.49 10.79
N ILE A 75 -1.63 8.79 9.97
CA ILE A 75 -3.00 9.18 9.64
C ILE A 75 -3.87 9.23 10.92
N LYS A 76 -3.84 8.19 11.76
CA LYS A 76 -4.62 8.18 13.02
C LYS A 76 -4.27 9.35 13.92
N ASN A 77 -3.00 9.73 14.00
CA ASN A 77 -2.58 10.87 14.80
C ASN A 77 -3.09 12.20 14.24
N ILE A 78 -3.16 12.35 12.91
CA ILE A 78 -3.78 13.51 12.27
C ILE A 78 -5.29 13.55 12.56
N LEU A 79 -5.97 12.40 12.44
CA LEU A 79 -7.41 12.29 12.68
C LEU A 79 -7.83 12.63 14.11
N LYS A 80 -6.95 12.44 15.11
CA LYS A 80 -7.22 12.87 16.50
C LYS A 80 -7.40 14.39 16.63
N ASN A 81 -6.74 15.16 15.77
CA ASN A 81 -6.72 16.62 15.84
C ASN A 81 -7.68 17.28 14.83
N LYS A 82 -8.06 16.58 13.75
CA LYS A 82 -8.98 17.09 12.73
C LYS A 82 -10.42 16.61 12.98
N LYS A 83 -11.33 17.54 13.28
CA LYS A 83 -12.71 17.24 13.68
C LYS A 83 -13.71 17.06 12.53
N PHE A 84 -13.33 17.37 11.28
CA PHE A 84 -14.27 17.44 10.16
C PHE A 84 -13.81 16.62 8.95
N ILE A 85 -13.52 15.33 9.15
CA ILE A 85 -13.13 14.41 8.07
C ILE A 85 -14.15 13.30 7.95
N GLU A 86 -14.62 13.07 6.73
CA GLU A 86 -15.53 11.98 6.37
C GLU A 86 -14.87 11.09 5.31
N PHE A 87 -14.88 9.78 5.54
CA PHE A 87 -14.41 8.80 4.57
C PHE A 87 -15.58 8.12 3.89
N TYR A 88 -15.50 8.00 2.57
CA TYR A 88 -16.45 7.29 1.73
C TYR A 88 -15.70 6.21 0.97
N TRP A 89 -16.10 4.96 1.21
CA TRP A 89 -15.65 3.87 0.36
C TRP A 89 -16.40 3.90 -0.96
N VAL A 90 -15.67 3.86 -2.05
CA VAL A 90 -16.21 3.89 -3.41
C VAL A 90 -15.65 2.70 -4.17
N LYS A 91 -16.49 1.97 -4.90
CA LYS A 91 -15.99 0.87 -5.73
C LYS A 91 -15.13 1.43 -6.88
N ALA A 92 -13.95 0.86 -7.09
CA ALA A 92 -13.11 1.19 -8.24
C ALA A 92 -13.80 0.86 -9.57
N HIS A 93 -13.45 1.60 -10.62
CA HIS A 93 -13.82 1.31 -12.02
C HIS A 93 -15.33 1.25 -12.31
N ILE A 94 -16.13 2.11 -11.66
CA ILE A 94 -17.57 2.23 -11.92
C ILE A 94 -17.95 3.53 -12.67
N GLY A 95 -17.01 4.22 -13.31
CA GLY A 95 -17.30 5.46 -14.03
C GLY A 95 -17.26 6.74 -13.19
N ILE A 96 -16.79 6.68 -11.93
CA ILE A 96 -16.67 7.89 -11.11
C ILE A 96 -15.40 8.63 -11.53
N ARG A 97 -15.59 9.78 -12.18
CA ARG A 97 -14.54 10.61 -12.78
C ARG A 97 -13.32 10.82 -11.86
N GLY A 98 -13.55 11.23 -10.61
CA GLY A 98 -12.46 11.48 -9.65
C GLY A 98 -11.65 10.22 -9.31
N ILE A 99 -12.30 9.06 -9.23
CA ILE A 99 -11.62 7.77 -8.97
C ILE A 99 -10.79 7.35 -10.19
N GLU A 100 -11.38 7.39 -11.38
CA GLU A 100 -10.67 7.01 -12.61
C GLU A 100 -9.46 7.91 -12.88
N MET A 101 -9.58 9.20 -12.60
CA MET A 101 -8.46 10.13 -12.69
C MET A 101 -7.36 9.80 -11.67
N THR A 102 -7.74 9.43 -10.44
CA THR A 102 -6.78 9.04 -9.40
C THR A 102 -6.02 7.78 -9.80
N ASP A 103 -6.69 6.80 -10.40
CA ASP A 103 -6.06 5.58 -10.94
C ASP A 103 -5.06 5.91 -12.05
N VAL A 104 -5.43 6.83 -12.95
CA VAL A 104 -4.54 7.30 -14.02
C VAL A 104 -3.30 7.99 -13.43
N LEU A 105 -3.46 8.85 -12.43
CA LEU A 105 -2.34 9.52 -11.74
C LEU A 105 -1.42 8.50 -11.05
N ALA A 106 -1.99 7.55 -10.32
CA ALA A 106 -1.21 6.48 -9.68
C ALA A 106 -0.44 5.65 -10.72
N LYS A 107 -1.07 5.33 -11.85
CA LYS A 107 -0.44 4.59 -12.95
C LYS A 107 0.66 5.40 -13.63
N ASN A 108 0.46 6.69 -13.87
CA ASN A 108 1.48 7.57 -14.44
C ASN A 108 2.68 7.70 -13.51
N ALA A 109 2.45 7.85 -12.21
CA ALA A 109 3.51 7.89 -11.21
C ALA A 109 4.44 6.67 -11.30
N THR A 110 3.92 5.45 -11.58
CA THR A 110 4.77 4.25 -11.70
C THR A 110 5.81 4.34 -12.82
N ARG A 111 5.58 5.18 -13.84
CA ARG A 111 6.44 5.33 -15.01
C ARG A 111 7.57 6.34 -14.79
N LYS A 112 7.55 7.10 -13.68
CA LYS A 112 8.66 8.00 -13.33
C LYS A 112 9.92 7.19 -13.01
N GLU A 113 11.06 7.67 -13.52
CA GLU A 113 12.37 7.07 -13.24
C GLU A 113 12.82 7.29 -11.79
N ASN A 114 12.57 8.50 -11.26
CA ASN A 114 12.99 8.87 -9.92
C ASN A 114 11.91 8.56 -8.87
N ILE A 115 12.36 8.14 -7.68
CA ILE A 115 11.50 7.96 -6.51
C ILE A 115 11.27 9.32 -5.84
N ASP A 116 10.02 9.75 -5.80
CA ASP A 116 9.59 11.00 -5.15
C ASP A 116 9.54 10.85 -3.61
N HIS A 117 9.16 9.67 -3.11
CA HIS A 117 9.04 9.44 -1.68
C HIS A 117 9.34 7.99 -1.25
N ILE A 118 10.01 7.82 -0.11
CA ILE A 118 10.29 6.50 0.47
C ILE A 118 9.30 6.25 1.62
N VAL A 119 8.38 5.31 1.43
CA VAL A 119 7.45 4.88 2.49
C VAL A 119 8.08 3.75 3.28
N LYS A 120 8.00 3.83 4.61
CA LYS A 120 8.47 2.77 5.50
C LYS A 120 7.66 1.49 5.29
N ILE A 121 8.35 0.42 4.96
CA ILE A 121 7.75 -0.90 4.71
C ILE A 121 7.54 -1.60 6.06
N PRO A 122 6.40 -2.31 6.27
CA PRO A 122 6.15 -3.08 7.47
C PRO A 122 7.23 -4.13 7.76
N LYS A 123 7.58 -4.29 9.05
CA LYS A 123 8.51 -5.35 9.51
C LYS A 123 8.04 -6.75 9.12
N SER A 124 6.73 -6.99 9.14
CA SER A 124 6.13 -8.26 8.72
C SER A 124 6.45 -8.60 7.27
N TRP A 125 6.45 -7.60 6.38
CA TRP A 125 6.82 -7.78 4.98
C TRP A 125 8.30 -8.12 4.83
N VAL A 126 9.19 -7.43 5.55
CA VAL A 126 10.63 -7.73 5.55
C VAL A 126 10.89 -9.16 6.02
N ASN A 127 10.27 -9.57 7.13
CA ASN A 127 10.38 -10.93 7.66
C ASN A 127 9.86 -11.97 6.66
N HIS A 128 8.77 -11.67 5.97
CA HIS A 128 8.22 -12.54 4.93
C HIS A 128 9.20 -12.71 3.76
N GLN A 129 9.80 -11.63 3.26
CA GLN A 129 10.81 -11.71 2.19
C GLN A 129 12.03 -12.52 2.62
N LEU A 130 12.53 -12.31 3.84
CA LEU A 130 13.63 -13.11 4.38
C LEU A 130 13.28 -14.60 4.44
N LYS A 131 12.05 -14.93 4.84
CA LYS A 131 11.55 -16.32 4.84
C LYS A 131 11.53 -16.92 3.44
N LEU A 132 11.04 -16.18 2.44
CA LEU A 132 11.03 -16.64 1.03
C LEU A 132 12.44 -16.87 0.48
N ILE A 133 13.39 -15.98 0.78
CA ILE A 133 14.79 -16.15 0.39
C ILE A 133 15.40 -17.39 1.04
N ALA A 134 15.15 -17.60 2.33
CA ALA A 134 15.62 -18.78 3.05
C ALA A 134 15.05 -20.07 2.45
N LEU A 135 13.75 -20.10 2.15
CA LEU A 135 13.09 -21.23 1.48
C LEU A 135 13.68 -21.50 0.11
N THR A 136 13.90 -20.46 -0.70
CA THR A 136 14.48 -20.59 -2.04
C THR A 136 15.88 -21.20 -1.97
N LYS A 137 16.73 -20.70 -1.06
CA LYS A 137 18.08 -21.26 -0.85
C LYS A 137 18.03 -22.70 -0.36
N TRP A 138 17.05 -23.04 0.48
CA TRP A 138 16.88 -24.40 0.96
C TRP A 138 16.42 -25.33 -0.17
N GLN A 139 15.46 -24.89 -0.99
CA GLN A 139 15.00 -25.61 -2.18
C GLN A 139 16.15 -25.93 -3.13
N GLN A 140 16.97 -24.93 -3.45
CA GLN A 140 18.15 -25.12 -4.32
C GLN A 140 19.13 -26.15 -3.76
N ARG A 141 19.38 -26.13 -2.43
CA ARG A 141 20.24 -27.13 -1.77
C ARG A 141 19.62 -28.52 -1.80
N TRP A 142 18.31 -28.61 -1.65
CA TRP A 142 17.58 -29.88 -1.65
C TRP A 142 17.62 -30.54 -3.03
N GLU A 143 17.37 -29.77 -4.08
CA GLU A 143 17.47 -30.21 -5.47
C GLU A 143 18.88 -30.66 -5.85
N GLY A 144 19.89 -29.89 -5.44
CA GLY A 144 21.30 -30.15 -5.71
C GLY A 144 21.95 -31.22 -4.83
N SER A 145 21.26 -31.70 -3.78
CA SER A 145 21.81 -32.72 -2.88
C SER A 145 21.89 -34.07 -3.58
N GLN A 146 23.09 -34.68 -3.56
CA GLN A 146 23.28 -36.08 -3.94
C GLN A 146 22.93 -37.06 -2.81
N ASN A 147 22.84 -36.56 -1.57
CA ASN A 147 22.41 -37.33 -0.42
C ASN A 147 20.88 -37.30 -0.29
N SER A 148 20.30 -38.35 0.30
CA SER A 148 18.86 -38.44 0.62
C SER A 148 17.91 -38.34 -0.59
N ARG A 149 18.34 -38.80 -1.77
CA ARG A 149 17.53 -38.79 -3.02
C ARG A 149 16.19 -39.52 -2.90
N PHE A 150 16.12 -40.54 -2.05
CA PHE A 150 14.87 -41.23 -1.74
C PHE A 150 13.84 -40.28 -1.10
N LEU A 151 14.26 -39.51 -0.08
CA LEU A 151 13.41 -38.52 0.60
C LEU A 151 13.06 -37.37 -0.34
N PHE A 152 13.98 -36.94 -1.22
CA PHE A 152 13.68 -35.95 -2.26
C PHE A 152 12.56 -36.43 -3.20
N GLY A 153 12.57 -37.71 -3.59
CA GLY A 153 11.49 -38.29 -4.40
C GLY A 153 10.11 -38.27 -3.74
N MET A 154 10.07 -38.35 -2.41
CA MET A 154 8.82 -38.28 -1.65
C MET A 154 8.36 -36.84 -1.37
N MET A 155 9.30 -35.92 -1.13
CA MET A 155 9.03 -34.52 -0.82
C MET A 155 9.99 -33.60 -1.61
N PRO A 156 9.72 -33.36 -2.90
CA PRO A 156 10.63 -32.59 -3.75
C PRO A 156 10.57 -31.08 -3.47
N ASN A 157 9.45 -30.59 -2.92
CA ASN A 157 9.21 -29.16 -2.70
C ASN A 157 9.22 -28.83 -1.20
N ILE A 158 10.03 -27.84 -0.84
CA ILE A 158 10.10 -27.25 0.48
C ILE A 158 9.04 -26.16 0.57
N ASN A 159 8.31 -26.12 1.68
CA ASN A 159 7.24 -25.15 1.91
C ASN A 159 7.43 -24.42 3.24
N THR A 160 6.58 -23.41 3.45
CA THR A 160 6.60 -22.53 4.63
C THR A 160 6.28 -23.22 5.95
N GLU A 161 5.71 -24.43 5.94
CA GLU A 161 5.36 -25.20 7.14
C GLU A 161 6.55 -25.94 7.72
N MET A 162 7.57 -26.23 6.91
CA MET A 162 8.81 -26.91 7.34
C MET A 162 9.80 -26.00 8.07
N LEU A 163 9.51 -24.70 8.19
CA LEU A 163 10.31 -23.70 8.92
C LEU A 163 9.68 -23.30 10.27
N ARG A 164 8.83 -24.14 10.85
CA ARG A 164 8.21 -23.89 12.16
C ARG A 164 9.11 -24.31 13.32
#